data_AF-A0A1I1BBD9-F1
#
_entry.id   AF-A0A1I1BBD9-F1
#
_cell.length_a   1.000
_cell.length_b   1.000
_cell.length_c   1.000
_cell.angle_alpha   90.00
_cell.angle_beta   90.00
_cell.angle_gamma   90.00
#
_symmetry.space_group_name_H-M   'P 1'
#
loop_
_entity.id
_entity.type
_entity.pdbx_description
1 polymer ?
#
loop_
_entity_poly.entity_id
_entity_poly.type
_entity_poly.pdbx_seq_one_letter_code
_entity_poly.pdbx_strand_id
1 'polypeptide(L)' 'MIERDRELLARLRRVNSNLGTVVVEIMAQQDGGELPPDPLRLLGRNFAELGDELLARAAERDAVVLEGEVLDPPAIH' A
#
# COMPACT_ATOMS: atom_id res chain seq x y z
N MET A 1 -18.51 2.24 -0.06
CA MET A 1 -17.09 2.17 -0.46
C MET A 1 -17.02 2.56 -1.92
N ILE A 2 -16.25 3.61 -2.26
CA ILE A 2 -16.16 4.10 -3.65
C ILE A 2 -15.27 3.19 -4.50
N GLU A 3 -15.30 3.37 -5.82
CA GLU A 3 -14.62 2.47 -6.75
C GLU A 3 -13.12 2.35 -6.48
N ARG A 4 -12.44 3.48 -6.26
CA ARG A 4 -11.01 3.51 -5.99
C ARG A 4 -10.59 2.75 -4.72
N ASP A 5 -11.44 2.72 -3.69
CA ASP A 5 -11.17 1.93 -2.47
C ASP A 5 -11.31 0.43 -2.75
N ARG A 6 -12.27 0.04 -3.61
CA ARG A 6 -12.46 -1.35 -4.02
C ARG A 6 -11.27 -1.85 -4.84
N GLU A 7 -10.77 -1.03 -5.76
CA GLU A 7 -9.59 -1.35 -6.57
C GLU A 7 -8.36 -1.56 -5.69
N LEU A 8 -8.13 -0.65 -4.72
CA LEU A 8 -7.00 -0.75 -3.80
C LEU A 8 -7.08 -2.01 -2.92
N LEU A 9 -8.26 -2.33 -2.39
CA LEU A 9 -8.49 -3.56 -1.63
C LEU A 9 -8.38 -4.82 -2.51
N ALA A 10 -8.82 -4.78 -3.76
CA ALA A 10 -8.66 -5.89 -4.69
C ALA A 10 -7.18 -6.17 -4.99
N ARG A 11 -6.37 -5.10 -5.14
CA ARG A 11 -4.92 -5.20 -5.31
C ARG A 11 -4.25 -5.77 -4.05
N LEU A 12 -4.59 -5.27 -2.86
CA LEU A 12 -4.14 -5.83 -1.57
C LEU A 12 -4.47 -7.32 -1.45
N ARG A 13 -5.71 -7.70 -1.75
CA ARG A 13 -6.14 -9.10 -1.72
C ARG A 13 -5.30 -9.96 -2.66
N ARG A 14 -5.03 -9.48 -3.88
CA ARG A 14 -4.21 -10.20 -4.86
C ARG A 14 -2.77 -10.37 -4.38
N VAL A 15 -2.16 -9.34 -3.81
CA VAL A 15 -0.81 -9.44 -3.24
C VAL A 15 -0.80 -10.44 -2.08
N ASN A 16 -1.72 -10.31 -1.13
CA ASN A 16 -1.80 -11.20 0.03
C ASN A 16 -2.02 -12.67 -0.38
N SER A 17 -2.86 -12.91 -1.39
CA SER A 17 -3.16 -14.28 -1.85
C SER A 17 -1.99 -14.95 -2.56
N ASN A 18 -1.07 -14.17 -3.14
CA ASN A 18 0.08 -14.69 -3.90
C ASN A 18 1.41 -14.63 -3.12
N LEU A 19 1.47 -13.86 -2.03
CA LEU A 19 2.72 -13.60 -1.32
C LEU A 19 3.41 -14.87 -0.83
N GLY A 20 2.65 -15.81 -0.27
CA GLY A 20 3.20 -17.08 0.21
C GLY A 20 3.91 -17.87 -0.90
N THR A 21 3.28 -17.98 -2.07
CA THR A 21 3.87 -18.65 -3.23
C THR A 21 5.16 -17.96 -3.68
N VAL A 22 5.15 -16.63 -3.80
CA VAL A 22 6.34 -15.85 -4.19
C VAL A 22 7.49 -16.05 -3.19
N VAL A 23 7.21 -16.03 -1.89
CA VAL A 23 8.24 -16.27 -0.86
C VAL A 23 8.85 -17.66 -1.00
N VAL A 24 8.03 -18.70 -1.20
CA VAL A 24 8.52 -20.06 -1.42
C VAL A 24 9.38 -20.17 -2.68
N GLU A 25 8.97 -19.53 -3.79
CA GLU A 25 9.75 -19.49 -5.03
C GLU A 25 11.11 -18.79 -4.86
N ILE A 26 11.16 -17.72 -4.07
CA ILE A 26 12.41 -17.01 -3.74
C ILE A 26 13.31 -17.89 -2.87
N MET A 27 12.75 -18.59 -1.90
CA MET A 27 13.50 -19.54 -1.05
C MET A 27 14.03 -20.72 -1.85
N ALA A 28 13.29 -21.23 -2.84
CA ALA A 28 13.72 -22.32 -3.70
C ALA A 28 14.92 -21.96 -4.60
N GLN A 29 15.19 -20.66 -4.78
CA GLN A 29 16.30 -20.13 -5.56
C GLN A 29 17.53 -19.77 -4.68
N GLN A 30 17.56 -20.22 -3.43
CA GLN A 30 18.70 -20.01 -2.56
C GLN A 30 19.98 -20.63 -3.12
N ASP A 31 21.09 -19.91 -2.95
CA ASP A 31 22.44 -20.39 -3.25
C ASP A 31 23.34 -20.13 -2.04
N GLY A 32 24.00 -21.18 -1.53
CA GLY A 32 24.81 -21.08 -0.32
C GLY A 32 24.07 -20.63 0.96
N GLY A 33 22.74 -20.70 0.96
CA GLY A 33 21.90 -20.15 2.05
C GLY A 33 21.55 -18.68 1.90
N GLU A 34 22.02 -18.01 0.85
CA GLU A 34 21.69 -16.63 0.53
C GLU A 34 20.50 -16.56 -0.43
N LEU A 35 19.67 -15.53 -0.26
CA LEU A 35 18.53 -15.28 -1.15
C LEU A 35 18.97 -14.48 -2.38
N PRO A 36 18.44 -14.77 -3.58
CA PRO A 36 18.81 -14.07 -4.79
C PRO A 36 18.38 -12.58 -4.69
N PRO A 37 19.25 -11.63 -5.05
CA PRO A 37 18.99 -10.21 -4.82
C PRO A 37 17.89 -9.64 -5.73
N ASP A 38 17.75 -10.15 -6.96
CA ASP A 38 16.80 -9.58 -7.92
C ASP A 38 15.33 -9.84 -7.58
N PRO A 39 14.92 -11.07 -7.20
CA PRO A 39 13.57 -11.31 -6.70
C PRO A 39 13.24 -10.49 -5.45
N LEU A 40 14.21 -10.30 -4.54
CA LEU A 40 14.03 -9.44 -3.36
C LEU A 40 13.79 -7.98 -3.74
N ARG A 41 14.58 -7.44 -4.67
CA ARG A 41 14.39 -6.07 -5.18
C ARG A 41 13.02 -5.91 -5.84
N LEU A 42 12.59 -6.89 -6.63
CA LEU A 42 11.29 -6.86 -7.29
C LEU A 42 10.14 -6.86 -6.28
N LEU A 43 10.20 -7.77 -5.30
CA LEU A 43 9.20 -7.84 -4.23
C LEU A 43 9.15 -6.53 -3.42
N GLY A 44 10.32 -5.98 -3.08
CA GLY A 44 10.42 -4.70 -2.37
C GLY A 44 9.81 -3.54 -3.15
N ARG A 45 10.07 -3.42 -4.46
CA ARG A 45 9.44 -2.38 -5.30
C ARG A 45 7.92 -2.51 -5.34
N ASN A 46 7.40 -3.72 -5.51
CA ASN A 46 5.95 -3.96 -5.53
C ASN A 46 5.28 -3.56 -4.20
N PHE A 47 5.94 -3.80 -3.07
CA PHE A 47 5.45 -3.36 -1.76
C PHE A 47 5.53 -1.85 -1.57
N ALA A 48 6.60 -1.21 -2.03
CA ALA A 48 6.73 0.24 -1.99
C ALA A 48 5.60 0.92 -2.78
N GLU A 49 5.37 0.49 -4.02
CA GLU A 49 4.29 1.02 -4.87
C GLU A 49 2.91 0.86 -4.23
N LEU A 50 2.61 -0.31 -3.67
CA LEU A 50 1.33 -0.54 -2.97
C LEU A 50 1.20 0.32 -1.71
N GLY A 51 2.30 0.50 -0.97
CA GLY A 51 2.37 1.39 0.18
C GLY A 51 2.09 2.85 -0.21
N ASP A 52 2.72 3.34 -1.26
CA ASP A 52 2.54 4.70 -1.78
C ASP A 52 1.08 4.93 -2.21
N GLU A 53 0.44 3.96 -2.85
CA GLU A 53 -0.98 4.04 -3.22
C GLU A 53 -1.91 4.14 -2.00
N LEU A 54 -1.62 3.38 -0.94
CA LEU A 54 -2.36 3.44 0.33
C LEU A 54 -2.19 4.79 1.02
N LEU A 55 -0.97 5.30 1.10
CA LEU A 55 -0.65 6.58 1.71
C LEU A 55 -1.28 7.74 0.94
N ALA A 56 -1.18 7.74 -0.40
CA ALA A 56 -1.82 8.73 -1.25
C ALA A 56 -3.34 8.72 -1.03
N ARG A 57 -3.94 7.53 -0.93
CA ARG A 57 -5.38 7.41 -0.71
C ARG A 57 -5.81 7.93 0.67
N ALA A 58 -5.01 7.71 1.71
CA ALA A 58 -5.26 8.26 3.03
C ALA A 58 -5.15 9.80 3.01
N ALA A 59 -4.10 10.35 2.40
CA ALA A 59 -3.91 11.79 2.27
C ALA A 59 -5.08 12.47 1.53
N GLU A 60 -5.61 11.84 0.46
CA GLU A 60 -6.82 12.31 -0.21
C GLU A 60 -8.04 12.37 0.74
N ARG A 61 -8.16 11.45 1.70
CA ARG A 61 -9.26 11.43 2.66
C ARG A 61 -9.08 12.51 3.73
N ASP A 62 -7.88 12.67 4.23
CA ASP A 62 -7.57 13.70 5.23
C ASP A 62 -7.78 15.11 4.66
N ALA A 63 -7.41 15.35 3.39
CA ALA A 63 -7.64 16.62 2.72
C ALA A 63 -9.14 16.95 2.57
N VAL A 64 -9.98 15.97 2.27
CA VAL A 64 -11.45 16.16 2.18
C VAL A 64 -12.06 16.50 3.54
N VAL A 65 -11.52 15.97 4.64
CA VAL A 65 -12.00 16.31 5.99
C VAL A 65 -11.74 17.78 6.31
N LEU A 66 -10.55 18.29 5.97
CA LEU A 66 -10.18 19.69 6.23
C LEU A 66 -11.01 20.70 5.43
N GLU A 67 -11.43 20.36 4.20
CA GLU A 67 -12.32 21.21 3.40
C GLU A 67 -13.78 21.20 3.90
N GLY A 68 -14.19 20.14 4.60
CA GLY A 68 -15.54 19.96 5.14
C GLY A 68 -15.75 20.51 6.56
N GLU A 69 -14.68 20.74 7.32
CA GLU A 69 -14.75 21.47 8.58
C GLU A 69 -14.91 22.98 8.29
N VAL A 70 -16.13 23.48 8.45
CA VAL A 70 -16.36 24.93 8.58
C VAL A 70 -15.67 25.37 9.86
N LEU A 71 -14.53 26.05 9.73
CA LEU A 71 -13.92 26.80 10.81
C LEU A 71 -14.94 27.82 11.33
N ASP A 72 -15.54 27.54 12.48
CA ASP A 72 -16.32 28.55 13.19
C ASP A 72 -15.44 29.79 13.38
N PRO A 73 -15.87 30.98 12.92
CA PRO A 73 -15.09 32.18 13.13
C PRO A 73 -14.91 32.40 14.64
N PRO A 74 -13.74 32.91 15.08
CA PRO A 74 -13.47 33.08 16.50
C PRO A 74 -14.57 33.95 17.11
N ALA A 75 -15.22 33.43 18.15
CA ALA A 75 -16.18 34.17 18.93
C ALA A 75 -15.48 35.43 19.48
N ILE A 76 -15.79 36.58 18.87
CA ILE A 76 -15.38 37.87 19.40
C ILE A 76 -16.28 38.12 20.63
N HIS A 77 -15.71 37.96 21.81
CA HIS A 77 -16.26 38.45 23.08
C HIS A 77 -15.62 39.77 23.45
#